data_AF-A0A1A7WYG2-F1
#
_entry.id   AF-A0A1A7WYG2-F1
#
_cell.length_a   1.000
_cell.length_b   1.000
_cell.length_c   1.000
_cell.angle_alpha   90.00
_cell.angle_beta   90.00
_cell.angle_gamma   90.00
#
_symmetry.space_group_name_H-M   'P 1'
#
loop_
_entity.id
_entity.type
_entity.pdbx_description
1 polymer ?
#
loop_
_entity_poly.entity_id
_entity_poly.type
_entity_poly.pdbx_seq_one_letter_code
_entity_poly.pdbx_strand_id
1 'polypeptide(L)'
;MEEGSEVMEDIVFRGVEFSVKIELDKNLLIVEISDSVTADQWKGEFDPAYIEDLTRKTGNFKQFPIFCSMLESAVRKTSDSVTLDLLTYADLELLRNRKAGVVSRPRGHQQSSALTSKRYLILIYTVEFDRIHYPLPLPYVGKPDPVTLQKEIRVLRAEISALTSHGVNKSADLEIQRLRQE
;
A
#
# COMPACT_ATOMS: atom_id res chain seq x y z
N MET A 1 -1.30 8.51 -10.98
CA MET A 1 -0.03 8.46 -10.23
C MET A 1 1.12 9.01 -11.05
N GLU A 2 1.73 10.10 -10.59
CA GLU A 2 2.90 10.71 -11.22
C GLU A 2 4.19 10.04 -10.71
N GLU A 3 5.29 10.13 -11.47
CA GLU A 3 6.58 9.59 -11.03
C GLU A 3 7.09 10.33 -9.79
N GLY A 4 7.56 9.59 -8.78
CA GLY A 4 7.97 10.14 -7.49
C GLY A 4 6.80 10.48 -6.55
N SER A 5 5.56 10.13 -6.91
CA SER A 5 4.43 10.28 -5.99
C SER A 5 4.36 9.12 -4.99
N GLU A 6 4.01 9.47 -3.76
CA GLU A 6 3.75 8.56 -2.66
C GLU A 6 2.37 8.86 -2.09
N VAL A 7 1.62 7.80 -1.78
CA VAL A 7 0.33 7.88 -1.09
C VAL A 7 0.34 6.87 0.04
N MET A 8 -0.06 7.30 1.23
CA MET A 8 -0.21 6.45 2.40
C MET A 8 -1.56 6.76 3.06
N GLU A 9 -2.37 5.73 3.27
CA GLU A 9 -3.69 5.84 3.90
C GLU A 9 -3.95 4.66 4.83
N ASP A 10 -4.73 4.90 5.89
CA ASP A 10 -5.16 3.86 6.82
C ASP A 10 -6.46 3.20 6.33
N ILE A 11 -6.44 1.87 6.21
CA ILE A 11 -7.52 1.07 5.63
C ILE A 11 -7.83 -0.11 6.54
N VAL A 12 -9.12 -0.29 6.81
CA VAL A 12 -9.61 -1.42 7.60
C VAL A 12 -9.91 -2.60 6.68
N PHE A 13 -9.14 -3.68 6.82
CA PHE A 13 -9.40 -4.96 6.20
C PHE A 13 -9.97 -5.92 7.23
N ARG A 14 -11.22 -6.36 7.05
CA ARG A 14 -11.87 -7.40 7.87
C ARG A 14 -11.85 -7.09 9.38
N GLY A 15 -11.97 -5.80 9.73
CA GLY A 15 -11.99 -5.32 11.11
C GLY A 15 -10.61 -5.04 11.72
N VAL A 16 -9.53 -5.22 10.96
CA VAL A 16 -8.17 -4.88 11.38
C VAL A 16 -7.67 -3.69 10.55
N GLU A 17 -7.07 -2.71 11.21
CA GLU A 17 -6.54 -1.50 10.59
C GLU A 17 -5.11 -1.73 10.12
N PHE A 18 -4.84 -1.33 8.88
CA PHE A 18 -3.54 -1.38 8.26
C PHE A 18 -3.21 -0.04 7.62
N SER A 19 -1.94 0.36 7.70
CA SER A 19 -1.42 1.46 6.89
C SER A 19 -0.97 0.93 5.54
N VAL A 20 -1.55 1.45 4.46
CA VAL A 20 -1.23 1.05 3.08
C VAL A 20 -0.49 2.18 2.39
N LYS A 21 0.78 1.94 2.08
CA LYS A 21 1.64 2.85 1.32
C LYS A 21 1.83 2.34 -0.10
N ILE A 22 1.65 3.22 -1.07
CA ILE A 22 2.00 3.01 -2.47
C ILE A 22 2.97 4.11 -2.92
N GLU A 23 3.97 3.73 -3.68
CA GLU A 23 5.01 4.62 -4.19
C GLU A 23 5.36 4.22 -5.62
N LEU A 24 5.61 5.21 -6.48
CA LEU A 24 6.02 4.99 -7.86
C LEU A 24 7.40 5.61 -8.09
N ASP A 25 8.45 4.79 -8.09
CA ASP A 25 9.83 5.22 -8.35
C ASP A 25 10.33 4.63 -9.68
N LYS A 26 10.71 5.46 -10.66
CA LYS A 26 11.32 5.04 -11.94
C LYS A 26 10.58 3.87 -12.63
N ASN A 27 9.26 3.98 -12.76
CA ASN A 27 8.37 2.95 -13.30
C ASN A 27 8.30 1.64 -12.49
N LEU A 28 8.75 1.63 -11.24
CA LEU A 28 8.57 0.53 -10.31
C LEU A 28 7.46 0.90 -9.33
N LEU A 29 6.40 0.08 -9.30
CA LEU A 29 5.33 0.22 -8.31
C LEU A 29 5.75 -0.50 -7.03
N ILE A 30 5.90 0.26 -5.96
CA ILE A 30 6.22 -0.25 -4.63
C ILE A 30 4.94 -0.19 -3.79
N VAL A 31 4.59 -1.32 -3.18
CA VAL A 31 3.42 -1.43 -2.30
C VAL A 31 3.88 -1.98 -0.96
N GLU A 32 3.56 -1.26 0.11
CA GLU A 32 3.86 -1.64 1.48
C GLU A 32 2.58 -1.61 2.32
N ILE A 33 2.42 -2.62 3.17
CA ILE A 33 1.32 -2.72 4.13
C ILE A 33 1.92 -2.96 5.50
N SER A 34 1.50 -2.17 6.47
CA SER A 34 1.89 -2.29 7.87
C SER A 34 0.66 -2.52 8.75
N ASP A 35 0.70 -3.52 9.62
CA ASP A 35 -0.31 -3.74 10.65
C ASP A 35 -0.15 -2.67 11.75
N SER A 36 -1.19 -1.87 11.99
CA SER A 36 -1.14 -0.73 12.90
C SER A 36 -0.95 -1.15 14.37
N VAL A 37 -1.23 -2.40 14.73
CA VAL A 37 -1.13 -2.93 16.10
C VAL A 37 0.15 -3.73 16.30
N THR A 38 0.47 -4.64 15.38
CA THR A 38 1.61 -5.56 15.56
C THR A 38 2.91 -5.01 14.99
N ALA A 39 2.84 -3.96 14.16
CA ALA A 39 3.92 -3.42 13.34
C ALA A 39 4.51 -4.43 12.33
N ASP A 40 3.79 -5.51 12.03
CA ASP A 40 4.18 -6.46 10.98
C ASP A 40 4.06 -5.80 9.60
N GLN A 41 5.08 -5.97 8.75
CA GLN A 41 5.15 -5.33 7.43
C GLN A 41 5.23 -6.34 6.29
N TRP A 42 4.55 -6.01 5.20
CA TRP A 42 4.60 -6.72 3.93
C TRP A 42 4.89 -5.75 2.81
N LYS A 43 5.85 -6.08 1.95
CA LYS A 43 6.29 -5.20 0.86
C LYS A 43 6.48 -5.97 -0.42
N GLY A 44 6.00 -5.41 -1.53
CA GLY A 44 6.17 -5.93 -2.88
C GLY A 44 6.58 -4.82 -3.84
N GLU A 45 7.39 -5.19 -4.82
CA GLU A 45 7.86 -4.31 -5.90
C GLU A 45 7.45 -4.93 -7.24
N PHE A 46 6.85 -4.13 -8.11
CA PHE A 46 6.24 -4.61 -9.34
C PHE A 46 6.65 -3.74 -10.52
N ASP A 47 7.35 -4.36 -11.47
CA ASP A 47 7.69 -3.70 -12.73
C ASP A 47 6.48 -3.66 -13.70
N PRO A 48 6.56 -2.86 -14.77
CA PRO A 48 5.44 -2.73 -15.71
C PRO A 48 5.06 -4.05 -16.40
N ALA A 49 6.05 -4.87 -16.75
CA ALA A 49 5.81 -6.13 -17.46
C ALA A 49 5.04 -7.12 -16.56
N TYR A 50 5.37 -7.16 -15.27
CA TYR A 50 4.71 -7.98 -14.28
C TYR A 50 3.23 -7.60 -14.12
N ILE A 51 2.92 -6.30 -13.96
CA ILE A 51 1.55 -5.82 -13.79
C ILE A 51 0.71 -6.08 -15.05
N GLU A 52 1.29 -5.85 -16.23
CA GLU A 52 0.63 -6.08 -17.50
C GLU A 52 0.34 -7.56 -17.75
N ASP A 53 1.27 -8.45 -17.41
CA ASP A 53 1.06 -9.90 -17.45
C ASP A 53 0.02 -10.37 -16.41
N LEU A 54 0.10 -9.84 -15.18
CA LEU A 54 -0.88 -10.11 -14.12
C LEU A 54 -2.29 -9.77 -14.59
N THR A 55 -2.51 -8.55 -15.09
CA THR A 55 -3.84 -8.09 -15.52
C THR A 55 -4.34 -8.88 -16.73
N ARG A 56 -3.45 -9.25 -17.67
CA ARG A 56 -3.78 -10.13 -18.79
C ARG A 56 -4.25 -11.51 -18.33
N LYS A 57 -3.59 -12.12 -17.34
CA LYS A 57 -3.96 -13.43 -16.76
C LYS A 57 -5.33 -13.42 -16.10
N THR A 58 -5.79 -12.27 -15.61
CA THR A 58 -7.15 -12.14 -15.05
C THR A 58 -8.24 -12.00 -16.11
N GLY A 59 -7.88 -11.90 -17.41
CA GLY A 59 -8.82 -11.71 -18.51
C GLY A 59 -9.22 -10.25 -18.76
N ASN A 60 -8.69 -9.29 -17.98
CA ASN A 60 -8.98 -7.88 -18.14
C ASN A 60 -7.69 -7.05 -18.06
N PHE A 61 -7.05 -6.87 -19.21
CA PHE A 61 -5.78 -6.19 -19.35
C PHE A 61 -5.86 -4.70 -18.93
N LYS A 62 -4.82 -4.24 -18.23
CA LYS A 62 -4.59 -2.83 -17.91
C LYS A 62 -3.14 -2.50 -18.18
N GLN A 63 -2.91 -1.38 -18.86
CA GLN A 63 -1.56 -0.82 -18.99
C GLN A 63 -1.06 -0.40 -17.61
N PHE A 64 0.25 -0.48 -17.38
CA PHE A 64 0.86 -0.19 -16.08
C PHE A 64 0.44 1.18 -15.48
N PRO A 65 0.50 2.32 -16.20
CA PRO A 65 0.10 3.61 -15.64
C PRO A 65 -1.38 3.69 -15.23
N ILE A 66 -2.24 2.98 -15.96
CA ILE A 66 -3.67 2.90 -15.65
C ILE A 66 -3.86 2.10 -14.36
N PHE A 67 -3.17 0.96 -14.24
CA PHE A 67 -3.21 0.15 -13.03
C PHE A 67 -2.74 0.93 -11.79
N CYS A 68 -1.63 1.68 -11.89
CA CYS A 68 -1.15 2.52 -10.79
C CYS A 68 -2.19 3.58 -10.39
N SER A 69 -2.84 4.22 -11.37
CA SER A 69 -3.87 5.23 -11.10
C SER A 69 -5.15 4.62 -10.49
N MET A 70 -5.52 3.40 -10.90
CA MET A 70 -6.61 2.64 -10.28
C MET A 70 -6.29 2.29 -8.83
N LEU A 71 -5.06 1.82 -8.57
CA LEU A 71 -4.61 1.48 -7.23
C LEU A 71 -4.58 2.72 -6.33
N GLU A 72 -4.04 3.83 -6.83
CA GLU A 72 -4.06 5.12 -6.13
C GLU A 72 -5.48 5.56 -5.76
N SER A 73 -6.42 5.47 -6.71
CA SER A 73 -7.81 5.83 -6.47
C SER A 73 -8.47 4.90 -5.43
N ALA A 74 -8.10 3.63 -5.41
CA ALA A 74 -8.60 2.66 -4.43
C ALA A 74 -8.05 2.92 -3.02
N VAL A 75 -6.77 3.31 -2.90
CA VAL A 75 -6.15 3.69 -1.63
C VAL A 75 -6.78 4.96 -1.07
N ARG A 76 -6.93 6.00 -1.92
CA ARG A 76 -7.57 7.28 -1.52
C ARG A 76 -9.10 7.19 -1.38
N LYS A 77 -9.71 6.06 -1.75
CA LYS A 77 -11.18 5.84 -1.79
C LYS A 77 -11.91 6.91 -2.60
N THR A 78 -11.34 7.33 -3.74
CA THR A 78 -11.90 8.39 -4.61
C THR A 78 -12.75 7.86 -5.76
N SER A 79 -12.90 6.54 -5.89
CA SER A 79 -13.66 5.91 -6.98
C SER A 79 -14.39 4.66 -6.48
N ASP A 80 -15.70 4.58 -6.77
CA ASP A 80 -16.53 3.43 -6.38
C ASP A 80 -16.29 2.18 -7.25
N SER A 81 -15.65 2.34 -8.41
CA SER A 81 -15.33 1.23 -9.31
C SER A 81 -14.13 0.42 -8.85
N VAL A 82 -13.35 0.90 -7.88
CA VAL A 82 -12.15 0.23 -7.39
C VAL A 82 -12.16 0.14 -5.87
N THR A 83 -11.92 -1.06 -5.34
CA THR A 83 -11.83 -1.29 -3.89
C THR A 83 -10.65 -2.20 -3.57
N LEU A 84 -10.18 -2.18 -2.33
CA LEU A 84 -9.10 -3.04 -1.85
C LEU A 84 -9.63 -4.11 -0.89
N ASP A 85 -9.05 -5.31 -0.95
CA ASP A 85 -9.16 -6.34 0.09
C ASP A 85 -7.77 -6.89 0.38
N LEU A 86 -7.56 -7.45 1.58
CA LEU A 86 -6.29 -8.04 1.99
C LEU A 86 -6.54 -9.48 2.42
N LEU A 87 -5.86 -10.41 1.76
CA LEU A 87 -6.05 -11.85 1.98
C LEU A 87 -4.77 -12.53 2.43
N THR A 88 -4.92 -13.55 3.28
CA THR A 88 -3.86 -14.52 3.55
C THR A 88 -3.88 -15.65 2.52
N TYR A 89 -2.81 -16.45 2.48
CA TYR A 89 -2.81 -17.67 1.66
C TYR A 89 -3.96 -18.64 2.02
N ALA A 90 -4.25 -18.78 3.32
CA ALA A 90 -5.35 -19.62 3.79
C ALA A 90 -6.71 -19.11 3.30
N ASP A 91 -6.92 -17.79 3.27
CA ASP A 91 -8.16 -17.21 2.73
C ASP A 91 -8.32 -17.50 1.24
N LEU A 92 -7.23 -17.43 0.47
CA LEU A 92 -7.24 -17.78 -0.96
C LEU A 92 -7.59 -19.26 -1.18
N GLU A 93 -7.05 -20.18 -0.37
CA GLU A 93 -7.40 -21.60 -0.44
C GLU A 93 -8.87 -21.84 -0.11
N LEU A 94 -9.41 -21.16 0.90
CA LEU A 94 -10.83 -21.24 1.26
C LEU A 94 -11.73 -20.72 0.14
N LEU A 95 -11.36 -19.61 -0.51
CA LEU A 95 -12.09 -19.06 -1.65
C LEU A 95 -12.05 -20.00 -2.87
N ARG A 96 -10.91 -20.64 -3.13
CA ARG A 96 -10.78 -21.66 -4.19
C ARG A 96 -11.71 -22.85 -3.93
N ASN A 97 -11.70 -23.38 -2.71
CA ASN A 97 -12.49 -24.55 -2.34
C ASN A 97 -14.00 -24.25 -2.40
N ARG A 98 -14.41 -23.03 -2.00
CA ARG A 98 -15.80 -22.56 -2.14
C ARG A 98 -16.22 -22.44 -3.61
N LYS A 99 -15.38 -21.84 -4.47
CA LYS A 99 -15.69 -21.72 -5.91
C LYS A 99 -15.74 -23.07 -6.64
N ALA A 100 -14.96 -24.06 -6.20
CA ALA A 100 -14.93 -25.39 -6.79
C ALA A 100 -16.06 -26.32 -6.30
N GLY A 101 -16.85 -25.92 -5.29
CA GLY A 101 -17.88 -26.79 -4.70
C GLY A 101 -17.32 -28.03 -3.98
N VAL A 102 -16.01 -28.12 -3.80
CA VAL A 102 -15.34 -29.27 -3.19
C VAL A 102 -15.08 -28.99 -1.72
N VAL A 103 -15.78 -29.70 -0.84
CA VAL A 103 -15.46 -29.80 0.59
C VAL A 103 -14.21 -30.68 0.73
N SER A 104 -13.04 -30.14 0.43
CA SER A 104 -11.78 -30.87 0.63
C SER A 104 -11.49 -30.99 2.12
N ARG A 105 -11.39 -32.24 2.60
CA ARG A 105 -10.79 -32.58 3.90
C ARG A 105 -9.42 -31.90 4.03
N PRO A 106 -9.03 -31.44 5.24
CA PRO A 106 -7.74 -30.79 5.44
C PRO A 106 -6.64 -31.82 5.18
N ARG A 107 -6.00 -31.76 4.01
CA ARG A 107 -4.72 -32.43 3.80
C ARG A 107 -3.71 -31.60 4.58
N GLY A 108 -3.20 -32.17 5.67
CA GLY A 108 -2.04 -31.66 6.39
C GLY A 108 -0.79 -31.74 5.50
N HIS A 109 -0.71 -30.86 4.51
CA HIS A 109 0.59 -30.49 3.96
C HIS A 109 1.19 -29.52 4.97
N GLN A 110 2.35 -29.88 5.51
CA GLN A 110 3.23 -28.93 6.19
C GLN A 110 3.57 -27.84 5.18
N GLN A 111 2.73 -26.81 5.12
CA GLN A 111 2.97 -25.63 4.29
C GLN A 111 4.20 -24.94 4.88
N SER A 112 5.13 -24.55 4.00
CA SER A 112 6.31 -23.81 4.43
C SER A 112 5.87 -22.52 5.12
N SER A 113 6.48 -22.22 6.27
CA SER A 113 6.20 -20.99 7.03
C SER A 113 6.33 -19.72 6.19
N ALA A 114 7.19 -19.73 5.17
CA ALA A 114 7.35 -18.65 4.20
C ALA A 114 6.10 -18.40 3.33
N LEU A 115 5.27 -19.41 3.05
CA LEU A 115 4.02 -19.25 2.29
C LEU A 115 2.89 -18.72 3.17
N THR A 116 2.85 -19.13 4.44
CA THR A 116 1.80 -18.70 5.39
C THR A 116 1.93 -17.23 5.78
N SER A 117 3.15 -16.69 5.71
CA SER A 117 3.42 -15.30 6.07
C SER A 117 3.07 -14.30 4.96
N LYS A 118 2.86 -14.74 3.71
CA LYS A 118 2.52 -13.82 2.61
C LYS A 118 1.14 -13.21 2.80
N ARG A 119 1.00 -11.98 2.31
CA ARG A 119 -0.29 -11.31 2.13
C ARG A 119 -0.52 -11.06 0.65
N TYR A 120 -1.78 -10.97 0.27
CA TYR A 120 -2.19 -10.65 -1.08
C TYR A 120 -3.11 -9.43 -1.01
N LEU A 121 -2.61 -8.28 -1.46
CA LEU A 121 -3.45 -7.11 -1.66
C LEU A 121 -4.23 -7.30 -2.95
N ILE A 122 -5.54 -7.25 -2.88
CA ILE A 122 -6.43 -7.49 -4.01
C ILE A 122 -7.01 -6.16 -4.45
N LEU A 123 -6.60 -5.69 -5.63
CA LEU A 123 -7.33 -4.60 -6.30
C LEU A 123 -8.55 -5.20 -6.98
N ILE A 124 -9.73 -4.80 -6.52
CA ILE A 124 -11.02 -5.26 -7.03
C ILE A 124 -11.57 -4.18 -7.94
N TYR A 125 -11.67 -4.46 -9.23
CA TYR A 125 -12.26 -3.56 -10.22
C TYR A 125 -13.67 -4.04 -10.57
N THR A 126 -14.67 -3.22 -10.27
CA THR A 126 -16.08 -3.50 -10.50
C THR A 126 -16.62 -2.57 -11.58
N VAL A 127 -17.13 -3.16 -12.64
CA VAL A 127 -17.87 -2.49 -13.74
C VAL A 127 -19.24 -3.14 -13.87
N GLU A 128 -20.10 -2.62 -14.77
CA GLU A 128 -21.52 -2.98 -14.84
C GLU A 128 -21.84 -4.49 -14.79
N PHE A 129 -21.02 -5.31 -15.44
CA PHE A 129 -21.27 -6.76 -15.56
C PHE A 129 -20.10 -7.62 -15.08
N ASP A 130 -18.99 -7.02 -14.63
CA ASP A 130 -17.78 -7.75 -14.28
C ASP A 130 -17.18 -7.28 -12.96
N ARG A 131 -16.60 -8.24 -12.22
CA ARG A 131 -15.83 -7.99 -11.01
C ARG A 131 -14.50 -8.71 -11.08
N ILE A 132 -13.46 -7.96 -11.43
CA ILE A 132 -12.11 -8.47 -11.65
C ILE A 132 -11.28 -8.29 -10.38
N HIS A 133 -10.45 -9.29 -10.08
CA HIS A 133 -9.59 -9.29 -8.90
C HIS A 133 -8.13 -9.39 -9.37
N TYR A 134 -7.33 -8.37 -9.07
CA TYR A 134 -5.90 -8.35 -9.36
C TYR A 134 -5.11 -8.59 -8.08
N PRO A 135 -4.60 -9.82 -7.84
CA PRO A 135 -3.85 -10.14 -6.64
C PRO A 135 -2.39 -9.68 -6.73
N LEU A 136 -1.98 -8.79 -5.82
CA LEU A 136 -0.60 -8.35 -5.63
C LEU A 136 0.02 -9.12 -4.45
N PRO A 137 0.97 -10.04 -4.69
CA PRO A 137 1.61 -10.80 -3.62
C PRO A 137 2.64 -9.94 -2.88
N LEU A 138 2.50 -9.84 -1.57
CA LEU A 138 3.38 -9.07 -0.69
C LEU A 138 4.11 -10.03 0.26
N PRO A 139 5.42 -10.28 0.02
CA PRO A 139 6.30 -10.95 0.97
C PRO A 139 6.30 -10.28 2.34
N TYR A 140 6.41 -11.10 3.40
CA TYR A 140 6.58 -10.61 4.76
C TYR A 140 8.01 -10.13 4.96
N VAL A 141 8.16 -8.89 5.44
CA VAL A 141 9.46 -8.24 5.68
C VAL A 141 9.88 -8.36 7.14
N GLY A 142 8.91 -8.46 8.06
CA GLY A 142 9.18 -8.45 9.49
C GLY A 142 8.58 -7.22 10.17
N LYS A 143 9.09 -6.93 11.37
CA LYS A 143 8.83 -5.69 12.08
C LYS A 143 9.98 -4.72 11.85
N PRO A 144 9.73 -3.42 11.76
CA PRO A 144 10.79 -2.43 11.65
C PRO A 144 11.67 -2.45 12.90
N ASP A 145 12.97 -2.24 12.73
CA ASP A 145 13.92 -2.17 13.82
C ASP A 145 13.68 -0.90 14.69
N PRO A 146 13.44 -1.04 16.01
CA PRO A 146 13.18 0.11 16.87
C PRO A 146 14.30 1.15 16.88
N VAL A 147 15.57 0.74 16.71
CA VAL A 147 16.70 1.67 16.71
C VAL A 147 16.67 2.54 15.46
N THR A 148 16.40 1.92 14.31
CA THR A 148 16.23 2.61 13.03
C THR A 148 15.07 3.62 13.09
N LEU A 149 13.92 3.21 13.61
CA LEU A 149 12.76 4.11 13.79
C LEU A 149 13.07 5.28 14.73
N GLN A 150 13.73 5.04 15.86
CA GLN A 150 14.10 6.12 16.78
C GLN A 150 15.06 7.12 16.14
N LYS A 151 16.01 6.64 15.32
CA LYS A 151 16.92 7.50 14.57
C LYS A 151 16.16 8.37 13.58
N GLU A 152 15.23 7.78 12.85
CA GLU A 152 14.39 8.48 11.88
C GLU A 152 13.50 9.53 12.56
N ILE A 153 12.85 9.19 13.68
CA ILE A 153 12.06 10.15 14.50
C ILE A 153 12.92 11.33 14.94
N ARG A 154 14.19 11.11 15.34
CA ARG A 154 15.10 12.20 15.73
C ARG A 154 15.43 13.12 14.55
N VAL A 155 15.69 12.54 13.38
CA VAL A 155 15.96 13.31 12.15
C VAL A 155 14.74 14.14 11.75
N LEU A 156 13.56 13.51 11.67
CA LEU A 156 12.31 14.19 11.30
C LEU A 156 11.95 15.30 12.28
N ARG A 157 12.11 15.08 13.60
CA ARG A 157 11.89 16.12 14.61
C ARG A 157 12.87 17.30 14.46
N ALA A 158 14.13 17.04 14.13
CA ALA A 158 15.11 18.08 13.88
C ALA A 158 14.76 18.91 12.63
N GLU A 159 14.31 18.25 11.57
CA GLU A 159 13.88 18.91 10.33
C GLU A 159 12.64 19.78 10.54
N ILE A 160 11.61 19.26 11.23
CA ILE A 160 10.42 20.04 11.61
C ILE A 160 10.81 21.27 12.44
N SER A 161 11.74 21.11 13.39
CA SER A 161 12.24 22.24 14.19
C SER A 161 12.97 23.29 13.34
N ALA A 162 13.73 22.88 12.33
CA ALA A 162 14.43 23.79 11.43
C ALA A 162 13.46 24.55 10.50
N LEU A 163 12.44 23.87 10.00
CA LEU A 163 11.41 24.47 9.13
C LEU A 163 10.52 25.46 9.89
N THR A 164 10.08 25.09 11.10
CA THR A 164 9.24 25.96 11.93
C THR A 164 9.97 27.22 12.40
N SER A 165 11.25 27.12 12.78
CA SER A 165 12.07 28.29 13.14
C SER A 165 12.33 29.24 11.96
N HIS A 166 12.51 28.72 10.75
CA HIS A 166 12.64 29.55 9.53
C HIS A 166 11.34 30.27 9.15
N GLY A 167 10.17 29.66 9.37
CA GLY A 167 8.87 30.28 9.11
C GLY A 167 8.57 31.44 10.06
N VAL A 168 8.88 31.28 11.35
CA VAL A 168 8.67 32.33 12.37
C VAL A 168 9.63 33.51 12.17
N ASN A 169 10.90 33.25 11.86
CA ASN A 169 11.88 34.31 11.62
C ASN A 169 11.56 35.13 10.36
N LYS A 170 11.13 34.51 9.26
CA LYS A 170 10.71 35.25 8.05
C LYS A 170 9.49 36.15 8.30
N SER A 171 8.51 35.68 9.07
CA SER A 171 7.33 36.49 9.42
C SER A 171 7.72 37.67 10.30
N ALA A 172 8.54 37.45 11.32
CA ALA A 172 9.01 38.49 12.22
C ALA A 172 9.89 39.53 11.51
N ASP A 173 10.77 39.10 10.60
CA ASP A 173 11.64 40.00 9.83
C ASP A 173 10.84 40.90 8.88
N LEU A 174 9.80 40.37 8.24
CA LEU A 174 8.90 41.14 7.36
C LEU A 174 8.09 42.18 8.15
N GLU A 175 7.69 41.86 9.37
CA GLU A 175 6.92 42.76 10.24
C GLU A 175 7.81 43.87 10.83
N ILE A 176 9.05 43.53 11.24
CA ILE A 176 10.06 44.51 11.66
C ILE A 176 10.42 45.45 10.50
N GLN A 177 10.49 44.95 9.27
CA GLN A 177 10.80 45.78 8.10
C GLN A 177 9.66 46.73 7.73
N ARG A 178 8.39 46.31 7.90
CA ARG A 178 7.23 47.19 7.72
C ARG A 178 7.17 48.32 8.75
N LEU A 179 7.40 48.01 10.03
CA LEU A 179 7.38 49.00 11.12
C LEU A 179 8.50 50.05 11.02
N ARG A 180 9.55 49.80 10.22
CA ARG A 180 10.63 50.75 9.96
C ARG A 180 10.37 51.68 8.77
N GLN A 181 9.33 51.41 7.99
CA GLN A 181 8.94 52.21 6.83
C GLN A 181 7.76 53.15 7.11
N GLU A 182 7.17 53.07 8.30
CA GLU A 182 6.22 54.05 8.87
C GLU A 182 6.94 55.05 9.77
#